data_AF-A0A382DJ16-F1
#
_entry.id   AF-A0A382DJ16-F1
#
_cell.length_a   1.000
_cell.length_b   1.000
_cell.length_c   1.000
_cell.angle_alpha   90.00
_cell.angle_beta   90.00
_cell.angle_gamma   90.00
#
_symmetry.space_group_name_H-M   'P 1'
#
loop_
_entity.id
_entity.type
_entity.pdbx_description
1 polymer ?
#
loop_
_entity_poly.entity_id
_entity_poly.type
_entity_poly.pdbx_seq_one_letter_code
_entity_poly.pdbx_strand_id
1 'polypeptide(L)'
;MLLALTIVVLLIYAVMQSYYLHHKNAEHGRQYPDNLKWLILGTGFIVLIEIIIGTEIRGGLEMVRKENPLVNSIFLLRMLGPFKYLHSILGASLIGLGYIIRKKLIVESSNPSRLIIISSNAMLVIIIIQIILGELLVFYDVKPLIQLFHMWIASLILGLSVVQYTAWERSRVS
;
A
#
# COMPACT_ATOMS: atom_id res chain seq x y z
N MET A 1 15.79 0.97 -2.78
CA MET A 1 14.34 1.31 -2.92
C MET A 1 13.79 2.13 -1.77
N LEU A 2 14.16 1.86 -0.51
CA LEU A 2 13.66 2.60 0.65
C LEU A 2 13.79 4.12 0.53
N LEU A 3 14.96 4.64 0.15
CA LEU A 3 15.16 6.09 -0.06
C LEU A 3 14.15 6.67 -1.08
N ALA A 4 13.90 5.97 -2.18
CA ALA A 4 12.94 6.41 -3.19
C ALA A 4 11.51 6.43 -2.63
N LEU A 5 11.12 5.43 -1.83
CA LEU A 5 9.81 5.41 -1.16
C LEU A 5 9.68 6.53 -0.14
N THR A 6 10.74 6.82 0.64
CA THR A 6 10.78 7.96 1.55
C THR A 6 10.58 9.26 0.80
N ILE A 7 11.29 9.47 -0.30
CA ILE A 7 11.13 10.66 -1.15
C ILE A 7 9.70 10.77 -1.66
N VAL A 8 9.11 9.69 -2.19
CA VAL A 8 7.73 9.68 -2.69
C VAL A 8 6.73 10.03 -1.59
N VAL A 9 6.87 9.43 -0.40
CA VAL A 9 6.00 9.73 0.75
C VAL A 9 6.10 11.20 1.16
N LEU A 10 7.32 11.74 1.24
CA LEU A 10 7.55 13.15 1.60
C LEU A 10 7.00 14.10 0.53
N LEU A 11 7.13 13.76 -0.76
CA LEU A 11 6.57 14.54 -1.85
C LEU A 11 5.04 14.55 -1.81
N ILE A 12 4.41 13.39 -1.60
CA ILE A 12 2.95 13.30 -1.46
C ILE A 12 2.48 14.12 -0.26
N TYR A 13 3.18 14.02 0.87
CA TYR A 13 2.88 14.83 2.05
C TYR A 13 3.01 16.33 1.74
N ALA A 14 4.09 16.78 1.11
CA ALA A 14 4.30 18.18 0.74
C ALA A 14 3.22 18.70 -0.21
N VAL A 15 2.82 17.89 -1.20
CA VAL A 15 1.71 18.21 -2.11
C VAL A 15 0.39 18.34 -1.35
N MET A 16 0.10 17.44 -0.42
CA MET A 16 -1.09 17.50 0.43
C MET A 16 -1.11 18.76 1.31
N GLN A 17 0.01 19.11 1.92
CA GLN A 17 0.12 20.35 2.70
C GLN A 17 -0.09 21.59 1.82
N SER A 18 0.54 21.64 0.65
CA SER A 18 0.34 22.72 -0.33
C SER A 18 -1.11 22.83 -0.80
N TYR A 19 -1.78 21.70 -1.04
CA TYR A 19 -3.19 21.64 -1.41
C TYR A 19 -4.08 22.29 -0.35
N TYR A 20 -3.87 21.97 0.93
CA TYR A 20 -4.67 22.52 2.04
C TYR A 20 -4.36 23.98 2.37
N LEU A 21 -3.17 24.50 2.01
CA LEU A 21 -2.89 25.94 2.08
C LEU A 21 -3.79 26.74 1.14
N HIS A 22 -4.06 26.20 -0.06
CA HIS A 22 -4.91 26.84 -1.08
C HIS A 22 -6.41 26.51 -0.91
N HIS A 23 -6.75 25.37 -0.30
CA HIS A 23 -8.12 24.92 -0.11
C HIS A 23 -8.44 24.73 1.38
N LYS A 24 -8.34 25.82 2.16
CA LYS A 24 -8.46 25.78 3.63
C LYS A 24 -9.75 25.12 4.15
N ASN A 25 -10.84 25.24 3.38
CA ASN A 25 -12.16 24.72 3.73
C ASN A 25 -12.42 23.29 3.23
N ALA A 26 -11.44 22.63 2.60
CA ALA A 26 -11.63 21.31 2.00
C ALA A 26 -12.06 20.24 3.02
N GLU A 27 -11.54 20.33 4.25
CA GLU A 27 -11.89 19.41 5.36
C GLU A 27 -12.69 20.09 6.49
N HIS A 28 -13.15 21.33 6.29
CA HIS A 28 -13.94 22.05 7.30
C HIS A 28 -15.31 21.38 7.51
N GLY A 29 -15.70 21.18 8.77
CA GLY A 29 -16.95 20.50 9.13
C GLY A 29 -17.00 19.00 8.82
N ARG A 30 -15.87 18.39 8.42
CA ARG A 30 -15.75 16.94 8.20
C ARG A 30 -15.38 16.26 9.51
N GLN A 31 -16.09 15.21 9.89
CA GLN A 31 -15.84 14.51 11.16
C GLN A 31 -15.51 13.04 10.92
N TYR A 32 -14.25 12.70 11.20
CA TYR A 32 -13.74 11.32 11.14
C TYR A 32 -13.44 10.81 12.56
N PRO A 33 -13.55 9.49 12.81
CA PRO A 33 -13.26 8.90 14.12
C PRO A 33 -11.87 9.24 14.71
N ASP A 34 -11.80 9.36 16.05
CA ASP A 34 -10.59 9.78 16.79
C ASP A 34 -9.41 8.83 16.73
N ASN A 35 -9.67 7.53 16.80
CA ASN A 35 -8.61 6.53 16.87
C ASN A 35 -8.11 6.06 15.49
N LEU A 36 -8.37 6.84 14.45
CA LEU A 36 -8.09 6.43 13.06
C LEU A 36 -6.64 6.65 12.63
N LYS A 37 -5.93 7.57 13.30
CA LYS A 37 -4.49 7.83 13.08
C LYS A 37 -3.67 6.56 13.05
N TRP A 38 -3.80 5.76 14.10
CA TRP A 38 -3.00 4.55 14.27
C TRP A 38 -3.37 3.46 13.29
N LEU A 39 -4.64 3.40 12.88
CA LEU A 39 -5.06 2.47 11.85
C LEU A 39 -4.46 2.84 10.48
N ILE A 40 -4.56 4.11 10.07
CA ILE A 40 -4.03 4.56 8.77
C ILE A 40 -2.51 4.42 8.73
N LEU A 41 -1.81 4.91 9.75
CA LEU A 41 -0.34 4.82 9.84
C LEU A 41 0.13 3.37 9.98
N GLY A 42 -0.59 2.56 10.76
CA GLY A 42 -0.30 1.13 10.91
C GLY A 42 -0.44 0.37 9.60
N THR A 43 -1.50 0.63 8.82
CA THR A 43 -1.64 0.07 7.47
C THR A 43 -0.53 0.53 6.54
N GLY A 44 -0.17 1.83 6.56
CA GLY A 44 0.97 2.33 5.78
C GLY A 44 2.30 1.65 6.17
N PHE A 45 2.51 1.41 7.45
CA PHE A 45 3.69 0.71 7.96
C PHE A 45 3.73 -0.77 7.55
N ILE A 46 2.59 -1.48 7.59
CA ILE A 46 2.49 -2.85 7.09
C ILE A 46 2.80 -2.89 5.59
N VAL A 47 2.28 -1.96 4.80
CA VAL A 47 2.60 -1.85 3.37
C VAL A 47 4.09 -1.61 3.14
N LEU A 48 4.74 -0.80 3.98
CA LEU A 48 6.19 -0.60 3.91
C LEU A 48 6.96 -1.90 4.18
N ILE A 49 6.58 -2.65 5.22
CA ILE A 49 7.17 -3.96 5.52
C ILE A 49 6.97 -4.93 4.35
N GLU A 50 5.77 -4.97 3.79
CA GLU A 50 5.44 -5.80 2.62
C GLU A 50 6.33 -5.48 1.42
N ILE A 51 6.58 -4.20 1.14
CA ILE A 51 7.49 -3.80 0.06
C ILE A 51 8.93 -4.27 0.35
N ILE A 52 9.40 -4.17 1.59
CA ILE A 52 10.73 -4.67 1.99
C ILE A 52 10.83 -6.18 1.77
N ILE A 53 9.87 -6.94 2.30
CA ILE A 53 9.83 -8.40 2.14
C ILE A 53 9.77 -8.77 0.65
N GLY A 54 8.93 -8.09 -0.14
CA GLY A 54 8.83 -8.29 -1.59
C GLY A 54 10.15 -8.03 -2.31
N THR A 55 10.91 -7.00 -1.91
CA THR A 55 12.24 -6.73 -2.48
C THR A 55 13.27 -7.81 -2.13
N GLU A 56 13.24 -8.35 -0.91
CA GLU A 56 14.13 -9.45 -0.51
C GLU A 56 13.78 -10.75 -1.25
N ILE A 57 12.48 -11.06 -1.41
CA ILE A 57 11.99 -12.19 -2.21
C ILE A 57 12.51 -12.09 -3.65
N ARG A 58 12.42 -10.89 -4.25
CA ARG A 58 12.90 -10.64 -5.60
C ARG A 58 14.42 -10.79 -5.70
N GLY A 59 15.18 -10.18 -4.79
CA GLY A 59 16.65 -10.26 -4.78
C GLY A 59 17.14 -11.69 -4.63
N GLY A 60 16.53 -12.46 -3.71
CA GLY A 60 16.83 -13.88 -3.55
C GLY A 60 16.53 -14.69 -4.81
N LEU A 61 15.40 -14.43 -5.47
CA LEU A 61 15.03 -15.11 -6.71
C LEU A 61 16.00 -14.82 -7.86
N GLU A 62 16.40 -13.55 -8.02
CA GLU A 62 17.36 -13.13 -9.05
C GLU A 62 18.73 -13.80 -8.85
N MET A 63 19.20 -13.92 -7.60
CA MET A 63 20.45 -14.60 -7.26
C MET A 63 20.41 -16.09 -7.65
N VAL A 64 19.39 -16.82 -7.21
CA VAL A 64 19.30 -18.27 -7.46
C VAL A 64 19.10 -18.56 -8.95
N ARG A 65 18.31 -17.73 -9.68
CA ARG A 65 18.11 -17.89 -11.13
C ARG A 65 19.37 -17.61 -11.93
N LYS A 66 20.23 -16.68 -11.47
CA LYS A 66 21.54 -16.43 -12.10
C LYS A 66 22.46 -17.64 -12.00
N GLU A 67 22.43 -18.34 -10.88
CA GLU A 67 23.24 -19.55 -10.64
C GLU A 67 22.63 -20.81 -11.28
N ASN A 68 21.30 -20.87 -11.39
CA ASN A 68 20.58 -22.05 -11.87
C ASN A 68 19.49 -21.69 -12.91
N PRO A 69 19.87 -21.38 -14.16
CA PRO A 69 18.95 -20.80 -15.15
C PRO A 69 17.78 -21.71 -15.56
N LEU A 70 17.97 -23.04 -15.43
CA LEU A 70 17.00 -24.06 -15.85
C LEU A 70 16.00 -24.44 -14.74
N VAL A 71 16.16 -23.90 -13.53
CA VAL A 71 15.31 -24.24 -12.39
C VAL A 71 13.97 -23.51 -12.47
N ASN A 72 12.89 -24.28 -12.28
CA ASN A 72 11.52 -23.79 -12.33
C ASN A 72 11.20 -22.81 -11.18
N SER A 73 10.43 -21.77 -11.47
CA SER A 73 10.03 -20.73 -10.51
C SER A 73 9.30 -21.25 -9.26
N ILE A 74 8.53 -22.33 -9.38
CA ILE A 74 7.85 -22.96 -8.24
C ILE A 74 8.86 -23.55 -7.26
N PHE A 75 9.94 -24.14 -7.75
CA PHE A 75 11.01 -24.66 -6.90
C PHE A 75 11.79 -23.52 -6.23
N LEU A 76 12.07 -22.46 -6.98
CA LEU A 76 12.70 -21.25 -6.43
C LEU A 76 11.86 -20.62 -5.31
N LEU A 77 10.55 -20.53 -5.50
CA LEU A 77 9.62 -20.03 -4.49
C LEU A 77 9.53 -20.92 -3.25
N ARG A 78 9.71 -22.24 -3.38
CA ARG A 78 9.81 -23.15 -2.22
C ARG A 78 11.09 -22.92 -1.44
N MET A 79 12.19 -22.57 -2.12
CA MET A 79 13.49 -22.31 -1.49
C MET A 79 13.49 -21.03 -0.64
N LEU A 80 12.70 -20.03 -1.03
CA LEU A 80 12.46 -18.82 -0.23
C LEU A 80 11.68 -19.09 1.07
N GLY A 81 11.02 -20.26 1.16
CA GLY A 81 10.43 -20.81 2.37
C GLY A 81 9.49 -19.81 3.09
N PRO A 82 9.75 -19.48 4.36
CA PRO A 82 8.84 -18.71 5.21
C PRO A 82 8.57 -17.28 4.71
N PHE A 83 9.51 -16.64 3.99
CA PHE A 83 9.34 -15.27 3.51
C PHE A 83 8.17 -15.14 2.52
N LYS A 84 8.00 -16.11 1.63
CA LYS A 84 6.87 -16.14 0.68
C LYS A 84 5.54 -16.20 1.42
N TYR A 85 5.41 -17.13 2.37
CA TYR A 85 4.15 -17.31 3.10
C TYR A 85 3.83 -16.09 3.97
N LEU A 86 4.83 -15.51 4.63
CA LEU A 86 4.65 -14.29 5.41
C LEU A 86 4.13 -13.16 4.54
N HIS A 87 4.74 -12.93 3.38
CA HIS A 87 4.31 -11.92 2.42
C HIS A 87 2.87 -12.13 1.94
N SER A 88 2.51 -13.36 1.54
CA SER A 88 1.15 -13.66 1.09
C SER A 88 0.10 -13.46 2.19
N ILE A 89 0.40 -13.86 3.44
CA ILE A 89 -0.53 -13.72 4.57
C ILE A 89 -0.71 -12.25 4.94
N LEU A 90 0.38 -11.49 5.03
CA LEU A 90 0.33 -10.05 5.30
C LEU A 90 -0.41 -9.31 4.18
N GLY A 91 -0.10 -9.61 2.92
CA GLY A 91 -0.81 -9.07 1.75
C GLY A 91 -2.31 -9.35 1.78
N ALA A 92 -2.73 -10.57 2.12
CA ALA A 92 -4.15 -10.90 2.28
C ALA A 92 -4.79 -10.16 3.45
N SER A 93 -4.08 -9.98 4.57
CA SER A 93 -4.58 -9.24 5.74
C SER A 93 -4.89 -7.77 5.43
N LEU A 94 -4.21 -7.18 4.43
CA LEU A 94 -4.46 -5.82 3.97
C LEU A 94 -5.86 -5.64 3.38
N ILE A 95 -6.53 -6.68 2.86
CA ILE A 95 -7.94 -6.59 2.44
C ILE A 95 -8.81 -6.22 3.65
N GLY A 96 -8.63 -6.93 4.77
CA GLY A 96 -9.37 -6.69 6.00
C GLY A 96 -9.12 -5.29 6.54
N LEU A 97 -7.84 -4.88 6.60
CA LEU A 97 -7.47 -3.53 7.04
C LEU A 97 -8.03 -2.44 6.12
N GLY A 98 -7.92 -2.61 4.80
CA GLY A 98 -8.48 -1.68 3.81
C GLY A 98 -9.99 -1.55 3.92
N TYR A 99 -10.69 -2.66 4.18
CA TYR A 99 -12.14 -2.64 4.42
C TYR A 99 -12.49 -1.89 5.72
N ILE A 100 -11.76 -2.15 6.81
CA ILE A 100 -11.97 -1.44 8.09
C ILE A 100 -11.71 0.06 7.92
N ILE A 101 -10.61 0.46 7.26
CA ILE A 101 -10.30 1.86 6.94
C ILE A 101 -11.46 2.49 6.16
N ARG A 102 -11.90 1.85 5.07
CA ARG A 102 -13.02 2.33 4.26
C ARG A 102 -14.30 2.49 5.09
N LYS A 103 -14.63 1.51 5.92
CA LYS A 103 -15.80 1.57 6.81
C LYS A 103 -15.71 2.77 7.74
N LYS A 104 -14.56 2.99 8.39
CA LYS A 104 -14.37 4.09 9.33
C LYS A 104 -14.35 5.47 8.66
N LEU A 105 -13.73 5.58 7.49
CA LEU A 105 -13.55 6.82 6.76
C LEU A 105 -14.77 7.26 5.95
N ILE A 106 -15.65 6.34 5.55
CA ILE A 106 -16.82 6.64 4.70
C ILE A 106 -18.14 6.38 5.43
N VAL A 107 -18.29 5.22 6.06
CA VAL A 107 -19.58 4.77 6.60
C VAL A 107 -19.82 5.33 8.01
N GLU A 108 -18.78 5.33 8.85
CA GLU A 108 -18.86 5.79 10.25
C GLU A 108 -18.57 7.31 10.40
N SER A 109 -18.15 7.98 9.32
CA SER A 109 -17.82 9.41 9.30
C SER A 109 -19.04 10.29 9.03
N SER A 110 -19.07 11.50 9.59
CA SER A 110 -20.08 12.51 9.20
C SER A 110 -19.54 13.36 8.05
N ASN A 111 -20.26 13.34 6.92
CA ASN A 111 -19.94 14.09 5.71
C ASN A 111 -18.51 13.83 5.17
N PRO A 112 -18.11 12.60 4.80
CA PRO A 112 -16.76 12.35 4.30
C PRO A 112 -16.41 13.19 3.07
N SER A 113 -15.17 13.68 2.98
CA SER A 113 -14.74 14.47 1.83
C SER A 113 -14.62 13.58 0.57
N ARG A 114 -14.77 14.20 -0.61
CA ARG A 114 -14.64 13.47 -1.89
C ARG A 114 -13.26 12.81 -2.02
N LEU A 115 -12.21 13.46 -1.49
CA LEU A 115 -10.86 12.92 -1.46
C LEU A 115 -10.78 11.64 -0.62
N ILE A 116 -11.39 11.62 0.56
CA ILE A 116 -11.46 10.43 1.43
C ILE A 116 -12.24 9.29 0.77
N ILE A 117 -13.38 9.59 0.14
CA ILE A 117 -14.18 8.58 -0.55
C ILE A 117 -13.38 7.93 -1.69
N ILE A 118 -12.74 8.74 -2.54
CA ILE A 118 -11.95 8.25 -3.67
C ILE A 118 -10.74 7.47 -3.16
N SER A 119 -9.96 8.05 -2.25
CA SER A 119 -8.72 7.43 -1.75
C SER A 119 -8.97 6.11 -1.01
N SER A 120 -10.03 6.00 -0.22
CA SER A 120 -10.36 4.77 0.51
C SER A 120 -10.86 3.65 -0.41
N ASN A 121 -11.70 3.99 -1.40
CA ASN A 121 -12.13 3.00 -2.40
C ASN A 121 -10.97 2.57 -3.31
N ALA A 122 -10.15 3.53 -3.75
CA ALA A 122 -8.97 3.27 -4.56
C ALA A 122 -7.97 2.36 -3.83
N MET A 123 -7.72 2.59 -2.53
CA MET A 123 -6.84 1.74 -1.73
C MET A 123 -7.32 0.29 -1.71
N LEU A 124 -8.62 0.05 -1.49
CA LEU A 124 -9.19 -1.30 -1.47
C LEU A 124 -9.07 -1.99 -2.84
N VAL A 125 -9.42 -1.28 -3.92
CA VAL A 125 -9.28 -1.80 -5.29
C VAL A 125 -7.83 -2.13 -5.62
N ILE A 126 -6.91 -1.25 -5.26
CA ILE A 126 -5.48 -1.43 -5.52
C ILE A 126 -4.92 -2.62 -4.71
N ILE A 127 -5.33 -2.81 -3.46
CA ILE A 127 -4.96 -3.99 -2.67
C ILE A 127 -5.41 -5.30 -3.35
N ILE A 128 -6.64 -5.33 -3.87
CA ILE A 128 -7.14 -6.50 -4.61
C ILE A 128 -6.30 -6.75 -5.86
N ILE A 129 -5.99 -5.70 -6.63
CA ILE A 129 -5.11 -5.78 -7.81
C ILE A 129 -3.72 -6.29 -7.41
N GLN A 130 -3.17 -5.84 -6.28
CA GLN A 130 -1.86 -6.29 -5.78
C GLN A 130 -1.82 -7.77 -5.51
N ILE A 131 -2.86 -8.32 -4.87
CA ILE A 131 -2.95 -9.76 -4.61
C ILE A 131 -3.03 -10.55 -5.91
N ILE A 132 -3.84 -10.10 -6.87
CA ILE A 132 -3.93 -10.72 -8.20
C ILE A 132 -2.55 -10.69 -8.89
N LEU A 133 -1.85 -9.55 -8.87
CA LEU A 133 -0.51 -9.43 -9.46
C LEU A 133 0.52 -10.34 -8.75
N GLY A 134 0.44 -10.44 -7.42
CA GLY A 134 1.29 -11.32 -6.61
C GLY A 134 1.10 -12.79 -6.98
N GLU A 135 -0.14 -13.25 -7.13
CA GLU A 135 -0.43 -14.61 -7.58
C GLU A 135 -0.01 -14.83 -9.05
N LEU A 136 -0.25 -13.86 -9.93
CA LEU A 136 0.21 -13.93 -11.32
C LEU A 136 1.74 -14.09 -11.43
N LEU A 137 2.52 -13.52 -10.52
CA LEU A 137 3.98 -13.73 -10.49
C LEU A 137 4.34 -15.20 -10.30
N VAL A 138 3.58 -15.94 -9.50
CA VAL A 138 3.78 -17.37 -9.26
C VAL A 138 3.48 -18.18 -10.52
N PHE A 139 2.40 -17.84 -11.24
CA PHE A 139 1.97 -18.59 -12.44
C PHE A 139 2.76 -18.25 -13.71
N TYR A 140 3.31 -17.04 -13.81
CA TYR A 140 4.01 -16.56 -15.02
C TYR A 140 5.52 -16.45 -14.84
N ASP A 141 6.12 -17.38 -14.09
CA ASP A 141 7.57 -17.50 -13.91
C ASP A 141 8.28 -16.21 -13.50
N VAL A 142 7.58 -15.38 -12.72
CA VAL A 142 8.06 -14.12 -12.17
C VAL A 142 8.56 -13.15 -13.25
N LYS A 143 7.80 -13.02 -14.36
CA LYS A 143 8.12 -12.09 -15.47
C LYS A 143 8.43 -10.66 -14.99
N PRO A 144 9.51 -10.03 -15.48
CA PRO A 144 9.94 -8.69 -15.03
C PRO A 144 8.85 -7.61 -15.14
N LEU A 145 8.00 -7.68 -16.18
CA LEU A 145 6.92 -6.73 -16.37
C LEU A 145 5.87 -6.80 -15.25
N ILE A 146 5.50 -8.01 -14.81
CA ILE A 146 4.54 -8.19 -13.72
C ILE A 146 5.17 -7.72 -12.40
N GLN A 147 6.46 -7.99 -12.19
CA GLN A 147 7.18 -7.53 -10.99
C GLN A 147 7.20 -6.00 -10.92
N LEU A 148 7.46 -5.33 -12.04
CA LEU A 148 7.45 -3.88 -12.13
C LEU A 148 6.10 -3.31 -11.69
N PHE A 149 5.00 -3.82 -12.25
CA PHE A 149 3.67 -3.35 -11.89
C PHE A 149 3.30 -3.68 -10.44
N HIS A 150 3.68 -4.87 -9.94
CA HIS A 150 3.45 -5.24 -8.55
C HIS A 150 4.12 -4.23 -7.59
N MET A 151 5.43 -3.98 -7.76
CA MET A 151 6.16 -3.01 -6.92
C MET A 151 5.66 -1.57 -7.07
N TRP A 152 5.42 -1.12 -8.31
CA TRP A 152 4.98 0.25 -8.57
C TRP A 152 3.62 0.53 -7.93
N ILE A 153 2.65 -0.35 -8.14
CA ILE A 153 1.29 -0.18 -7.63
C ILE A 153 1.26 -0.33 -6.10
N ALA A 154 2.13 -1.15 -5.49
CA ALA A 154 2.27 -1.21 -4.02
C ALA A 154 2.64 0.16 -3.42
N SER A 155 3.49 0.95 -4.09
CA SER A 155 3.84 2.30 -3.64
C SER A 155 2.65 3.27 -3.66
N LEU A 156 1.64 3.04 -4.51
CA LEU A 156 0.42 3.84 -4.55
C LEU A 156 -0.43 3.63 -3.30
N ILE A 157 -0.47 2.41 -2.75
CA ILE A 157 -1.16 2.11 -1.49
C ILE A 157 -0.57 2.94 -0.35
N LEU A 158 0.78 2.99 -0.27
CA LEU A 158 1.49 3.79 0.72
C LEU A 158 1.16 5.29 0.55
N GLY A 159 1.15 5.79 -0.68
CA GLY A 159 0.75 7.17 -0.98
C GLY A 159 -0.69 7.48 -0.55
N LEU A 160 -1.63 6.58 -0.81
CA LEU A 160 -3.03 6.74 -0.38
C LEU A 160 -3.18 6.77 1.14
N SER A 161 -2.37 6.00 1.88
CA SER A 161 -2.32 6.08 3.35
C SER A 161 -1.91 7.49 3.81
N VAL A 162 -0.92 8.11 3.18
CA VAL A 162 -0.50 9.50 3.49
C VAL A 162 -1.61 10.50 3.18
N VAL A 163 -2.30 10.36 2.03
CA VAL A 163 -3.44 11.21 1.66
C VAL A 163 -4.56 11.10 2.70
N GLN A 164 -4.93 9.88 3.11
CA GLN A 164 -5.96 9.66 4.12
C GLN A 164 -5.55 10.23 5.49
N TYR A 165 -4.28 10.05 5.89
CA TYR A 165 -3.75 10.58 7.14
C TYR A 165 -3.82 12.11 7.17
N THR A 166 -3.37 12.78 6.11
CA THR A 166 -3.35 14.25 6.04
C THR A 166 -4.76 14.85 6.01
N ALA A 167 -5.70 14.21 5.32
CA ALA A 167 -7.11 14.62 5.35
C ALA A 167 -7.73 14.47 6.75
N TRP A 168 -7.46 13.33 7.42
CA TRP A 168 -7.90 13.10 8.81
C TRP A 168 -7.28 14.10 9.79
N GLU A 169 -5.99 14.41 9.65
CA GLU A 169 -5.29 15.38 10.48
C GLU A 169 -5.86 16.79 10.26
N ARG A 170 -6.10 17.16 9.01
CA ARG A 170 -6.64 18.48 8.65
C ARG A 170 -8.03 18.72 9.20
N SER A 171 -8.91 17.71 9.20
CA SER A 171 -10.28 17.83 9.70
C SER A 171 -10.37 18.13 11.20
N ARG A 172 -9.28 17.94 11.96
CA ARG A 172 -9.20 18.22 13.40
C ARG A 172 -8.76 19.63 13.73
N VAL A 173 -8.12 20.28 12.77
CA VAL A 173 -7.56 21.62 12.90
C VAL A 173 -8.46 22.67 12.24
N SER A 174 -9.37 22.25 11.36
CA SER A 174 -10.31 23.10 10.63
C SER A 174 -11.64 23.29 11.33
#